data_AF-A0A538E546-F1
#
_entry.id   AF-A0A538E546-F1
#
_cell.length_a   1.000
_cell.length_b   1.000
_cell.length_c   1.000
_cell.angle_alpha   90.00
_cell.angle_beta   90.00
_cell.angle_gamma   90.00
#
_symmetry.space_group_name_H-M   'P 1'
#
loop_
_entity.id
_entity.type
_entity.pdbx_description
1 polymer ?
#
loop_
_entity_poly.entity_id
_entity_poly.type
_entity_poly.pdbx_seq_one_letter_code
_entity_poly.pdbx_strand_id
1 'polypeptide(L)'
;RVVLLTLLGIALVTALVIVAWTRGGAGNQHIPGLATEQTTTKKQTVLPPAHTSRSAVARLEVTAALDSSWLQVHRGSVTGPIVYQGTLEKGEKQLFVGRRLWIDVGRPEVLRAKLNGRAVRFPTGGPKIVVVTARGLHAATGA
;
A
#
# COMPACT_ATOMS: atom_id res chain seq x y z
N ARG A 1 43.76 -0.54 -5.03
CA ARG A 1 43.34 -1.92 -4.68
C ARG A 1 42.45 -1.94 -3.43
N VAL A 2 42.80 -1.22 -2.36
CA VAL A 2 41.98 -1.09 -1.13
C VAL A 2 40.56 -0.56 -1.41
N VAL A 3 40.43 0.50 -2.23
CA VAL A 3 39.13 1.09 -2.60
C VAL A 3 38.19 0.09 -3.29
N LEU A 4 38.74 -0.78 -4.13
CA LEU A 4 37.96 -1.79 -4.85
C LEU A 4 37.44 -2.88 -3.90
N LEU A 5 38.27 -3.28 -2.92
CA LEU A 5 37.89 -4.25 -1.88
C LEU A 5 36.82 -3.69 -0.94
N THR A 6 36.91 -2.41 -0.58
CA THR A 6 35.87 -1.74 0.23
C THR A 6 34.54 -1.62 -0.50
N LEU A 7 34.55 -1.23 -1.79
CA LEU A 7 33.32 -1.15 -2.59
C LEU A 7 32.66 -2.53 -2.75
N LEU A 8 33.46 -3.58 -2.96
CA LEU A 8 32.96 -4.94 -3.08
C LEU A 8 32.34 -5.43 -1.74
N GLY A 9 32.99 -5.12 -0.62
CA GLY A 9 32.47 -5.45 0.71
C GLY A 9 31.13 -4.76 1.02
N ILE A 10 31.01 -3.47 0.72
CA ILE A 10 29.77 -2.70 0.94
C ILE A 10 28.64 -3.23 0.06
N ALA A 11 28.92 -3.53 -1.22
CA ALA A 11 27.92 -4.09 -2.12
C ALA A 11 27.36 -5.43 -1.61
N LEU A 12 28.23 -6.29 -1.06
CA LEU A 12 27.84 -7.58 -0.49
C LEU A 12 26.93 -7.44 0.73
N VAL A 13 27.29 -6.54 1.66
CA VAL A 13 26.50 -6.28 2.88
C VAL A 13 25.13 -5.69 2.52
N THR A 14 25.09 -4.73 1.59
CA THR A 14 23.84 -4.11 1.12
C THR A 14 22.92 -5.14 0.46
N ALA A 15 23.48 -6.05 -0.35
CA ALA A 15 22.72 -7.12 -0.99
C ALA A 15 22.10 -8.08 0.05
N LEU A 16 22.83 -8.44 1.12
CA LEU A 16 22.32 -9.30 2.19
C LEU A 16 21.12 -8.67 2.93
N VAL A 17 21.16 -7.37 3.19
CA VAL A 17 20.06 -6.63 3.81
C VAL A 17 18.81 -6.64 2.92
N ILE A 18 18.97 -6.39 1.63
CA ILE A 18 17.86 -6.40 0.66
C ILE A 18 17.23 -7.80 0.59
N VAL A 19 18.05 -8.86 0.57
CA VAL A 19 17.58 -10.24 0.49
C VAL A 19 16.84 -10.68 1.76
N ALA A 20 17.30 -10.23 2.94
CA ALA A 20 16.63 -10.52 4.20
C ALA A 20 15.23 -9.88 4.29
N TRP A 21 15.05 -8.69 3.73
CA TRP A 21 13.77 -7.97 3.76
C TRP A 21 12.83 -8.39 2.63
N THR A 22 13.38 -8.87 1.51
CA THR A 22 12.58 -9.38 0.37
C THR A 22 12.09 -10.81 0.56
N ARG A 23 12.79 -11.65 1.35
CA ARG A 23 12.33 -13.03 1.65
C ARG A 23 11.43 -13.16 2.90
N GLY A 24 11.21 -12.08 3.65
CA GLY A 24 10.48 -12.10 4.92
C GLY A 24 8.94 -12.17 4.83
N GLY A 25 8.32 -12.51 3.69
CA GLY A 25 6.87 -12.38 3.54
C GLY A 25 6.21 -13.33 2.55
N ALA A 26 6.08 -14.61 2.91
CA ALA A 26 4.95 -15.48 2.54
C ALA A 26 5.09 -16.87 3.21
N GLY A 27 5.09 -16.92 4.55
CA GLY A 27 4.79 -18.16 5.26
C GLY A 27 3.28 -18.40 5.25
N ASN A 28 2.77 -19.03 4.19
CA ASN A 28 1.39 -19.47 4.10
C ASN A 28 1.19 -20.66 5.06
N GLN A 29 0.98 -20.37 6.34
CA GLN A 29 0.62 -21.35 7.36
C GLN A 29 -0.82 -21.82 7.07
N HIS A 30 -0.93 -22.92 6.32
CA HIS A 30 -2.14 -23.73 6.31
C HIS A 30 -2.25 -24.32 7.72
N ILE A 31 -3.34 -24.04 8.44
CA ILE A 31 -3.65 -24.71 9.71
C ILE A 31 -4.65 -25.84 9.37
N PRO A 32 -4.18 -27.06 9.04
CA PRO A 32 -5.03 -28.24 9.00
C PRO A 32 -5.39 -28.62 10.42
N GLY A 33 -6.65 -28.40 10.83
CA GLY A 33 -7.09 -28.80 12.18
C GLY A 33 -8.43 -28.29 12.69
N LEU A 34 -9.24 -27.57 11.92
CA LEU A 34 -10.60 -27.21 12.32
C LEU A 34 -11.60 -27.84 11.35
N ALA A 35 -11.89 -29.12 11.59
CA ALA A 35 -12.96 -29.86 10.93
C ALA A 35 -14.32 -29.32 11.38
N THR A 36 -15.25 -29.13 10.45
CA THR A 36 -16.61 -29.66 10.60
C THR A 36 -17.14 -29.95 9.20
N GLU A 37 -17.28 -31.24 8.95
CA GLU A 37 -18.03 -31.84 7.85
C GLU A 37 -19.45 -31.29 7.78
N GLN A 38 -20.04 -31.21 6.58
CA GLN A 38 -21.36 -31.78 6.24
C GLN A 38 -21.88 -31.22 4.90
N THR A 39 -21.64 -32.00 3.84
CA THR A 39 -22.68 -32.70 3.07
C THR A 39 -24.02 -31.99 2.82
N THR A 40 -24.26 -31.69 1.54
CA THR A 40 -25.55 -31.78 0.80
C THR A 40 -26.71 -30.86 1.24
N THR A 41 -27.15 -29.99 0.32
CA THR A 41 -28.50 -30.04 -0.32
C THR A 41 -28.82 -28.70 -0.98
N LYS A 42 -29.12 -28.78 -2.28
CA LYS A 42 -29.83 -27.81 -3.10
C LYS A 42 -31.03 -27.20 -2.36
N LYS A 43 -30.98 -25.90 -2.03
CA LYS A 43 -32.19 -25.08 -1.92
C LYS A 43 -31.91 -23.66 -2.37
N GLN A 44 -32.19 -23.45 -3.65
CA GLN A 44 -32.34 -22.15 -4.29
C GLN A 44 -33.37 -21.33 -3.51
N THR A 45 -32.87 -20.37 -2.73
CA THR A 45 -33.67 -19.24 -2.25
C THR A 45 -33.00 -18.02 -2.84
N VAL A 46 -33.73 -17.33 -3.72
CA VAL A 46 -33.31 -16.09 -4.35
C VAL A 46 -33.21 -15.04 -3.25
N LEU A 47 -32.03 -14.90 -2.65
CA LEU A 47 -31.69 -13.76 -1.82
C LEU A 47 -31.00 -12.70 -2.70
N PRO A 48 -31.32 -11.41 -2.53
CA PRO A 48 -30.74 -10.31 -3.29
C PRO A 48 -29.21 -10.41 -3.26
N PRO A 49 -28.50 -10.03 -4.35
CA PRO A 49 -27.08 -10.30 -4.47
C PRO A 49 -26.35 -9.71 -3.27
N ALA A 50 -25.95 -10.60 -2.37
CA ALA A 50 -24.96 -10.28 -1.35
C ALA A 50 -23.78 -9.76 -2.15
N HIS A 51 -23.51 -8.46 -2.01
CA HIS A 51 -22.31 -7.85 -2.53
C HIS A 51 -21.16 -8.62 -1.92
N THR A 52 -20.68 -9.63 -2.66
CA THR A 52 -19.39 -10.23 -2.43
C THR A 52 -18.46 -9.04 -2.47
N SER A 53 -18.03 -8.60 -1.28
CA SER A 53 -16.95 -7.64 -1.14
C SER A 53 -15.70 -8.38 -1.60
N ARG A 54 -15.61 -8.62 -2.92
CA ARG A 54 -14.44 -9.03 -3.64
C ARG A 54 -13.38 -8.09 -3.15
N SER A 55 -12.49 -8.63 -2.32
CA SER A 55 -11.51 -7.89 -1.53
C SER A 55 -10.97 -6.73 -2.35
N ALA A 56 -11.57 -5.55 -2.17
CA ALA A 56 -11.48 -4.54 -3.21
C ALA A 56 -10.10 -3.92 -3.08
N VAL A 57 -9.28 -4.10 -4.13
CA VAL A 57 -7.93 -3.57 -4.18
C VAL A 57 -8.02 -2.10 -4.55
N ALA A 58 -7.44 -1.21 -3.75
CA ALA A 58 -7.26 0.18 -4.11
C ALA A 58 -6.09 0.29 -5.08
N ARG A 59 -6.35 0.87 -6.24
CA ARG A 59 -5.34 1.35 -7.19
C ARG A 59 -5.26 2.86 -7.05
N LEU A 60 -4.25 3.35 -6.34
CA LEU A 60 -4.05 4.77 -6.13
C LEU A 60 -2.93 5.25 -7.03
N GLU A 61 -3.26 6.10 -7.99
CA GLU A 61 -2.29 6.88 -8.76
C GLU A 61 -2.12 8.23 -8.08
N VAL A 62 -0.88 8.58 -7.74
CA VAL A 62 -0.51 9.89 -7.20
C VAL A 62 0.36 10.60 -8.21
N THR A 63 0.08 11.88 -8.46
CA THR A 63 0.81 12.72 -9.39
C THR A 63 1.16 14.03 -8.71
N ALA A 64 2.43 14.43 -8.78
CA ALA A 64 2.90 15.74 -8.34
C ALA A 64 2.58 16.79 -9.41
N ALA A 65 1.35 17.29 -9.39
CA ALA A 65 0.84 18.12 -10.48
C ALA A 65 1.36 19.57 -10.45
N LEU A 66 1.50 20.16 -9.25
CA LEU A 66 1.93 21.56 -9.12
C LEU A 66 3.42 21.68 -8.79
N ASP A 67 3.89 20.94 -7.79
CA ASP A 67 5.26 20.98 -7.26
C ASP A 67 5.70 19.60 -6.76
N SER A 68 6.97 19.48 -6.37
CA SER A 68 7.54 18.35 -5.67
C SER A 68 6.86 18.10 -4.31
N SER A 69 6.71 16.84 -3.90
CA SER A 69 6.14 16.53 -2.58
C SER A 69 6.74 15.26 -2.01
N TRP A 70 7.15 15.32 -0.75
CA TRP A 70 7.58 14.15 -0.01
C TRP A 70 6.38 13.26 0.34
N LEU A 71 6.56 11.96 0.12
CA LEU A 71 5.50 10.97 0.25
C LEU A 71 6.08 9.64 0.77
N GLN A 72 5.42 9.10 1.79
CA GLN A 72 5.75 7.79 2.37
C GLN A 72 4.50 6.93 2.41
N VAL A 73 4.54 5.78 1.73
CA VAL A 73 3.43 4.83 1.65
C VAL A 73 3.79 3.56 2.41
N HIS A 74 2.93 3.18 3.33
CA HIS A 74 2.92 1.88 3.98
C HIS A 74 1.73 1.04 3.51
N ARG A 75 1.90 -0.27 3.50
CA ARG A 75 0.83 -1.21 3.16
C ARG A 75 0.18 -1.79 4.41
N GLY A 76 -1.15 -1.77 4.46
CA GLY A 76 -1.95 -2.35 5.54
C GLY A 76 -2.14 -1.44 6.76
N SER A 77 -1.05 -1.05 7.41
CA SER A 77 -1.03 -0.22 8.63
C SER A 77 0.05 0.87 8.56
N VAL A 78 0.01 1.84 9.48
CA VAL A 78 1.05 2.87 9.65
C VAL A 78 2.42 2.26 10.03
N THR A 79 2.41 1.14 10.75
CA THR A 79 3.61 0.34 11.08
C THR A 79 3.91 -0.74 10.04
N GLY A 80 3.14 -0.78 8.94
CA GLY A 80 3.26 -1.79 7.91
C GLY A 80 4.51 -1.60 7.05
N PRO A 81 4.80 -2.55 6.14
CA PRO A 81 5.93 -2.43 5.23
C PRO A 81 5.78 -1.18 4.35
N ILE A 82 6.87 -0.41 4.27
CA ILE A 82 6.99 0.74 3.38
C ILE A 82 7.08 0.23 1.95
N VAL A 83 6.13 0.64 1.11
CA VAL A 83 6.13 0.33 -0.33
C VAL A 83 6.71 1.45 -1.17
N TYR A 84 6.79 2.66 -0.60
CA TYR A 84 7.42 3.80 -1.22
C TYR A 84 7.80 4.83 -0.17
N GLN A 85 8.98 5.42 -0.31
CA GLN A 85 9.42 6.53 0.52
C GLN A 85 10.35 7.40 -0.33
N GLY A 86 9.96 8.66 -0.52
CA GLY A 86 10.73 9.56 -1.35
C GLY A 86 9.96 10.83 -1.68
N THR A 87 10.60 11.68 -2.48
CA THR A 87 9.96 12.87 -3.03
C THR A 87 9.49 12.55 -4.43
N LEU A 88 8.19 12.75 -4.67
CA LEU A 88 7.65 12.78 -6.02
C LEU A 88 8.03 14.10 -6.66
N GLU A 89 8.75 14.08 -7.77
CA GLU A 89 9.10 15.30 -8.51
C GLU A 89 7.92 15.83 -9.33
N LYS A 90 7.96 17.12 -9.70
CA LYS A 90 6.88 17.74 -10.48
C LYS A 90 6.68 17.00 -11.81
N GLY A 91 5.43 16.61 -12.08
CA GLY A 91 5.03 15.83 -13.25
C GLY A 91 5.21 14.32 -13.08
N GLU A 92 5.90 13.87 -12.03
CA GLU A 92 6.07 12.45 -11.74
C GLU A 92 4.75 11.84 -11.25
N LYS A 93 4.53 10.60 -11.67
CA LYS A 93 3.36 9.80 -11.31
C LYS A 93 3.81 8.47 -10.73
N GLN A 94 3.20 8.07 -9.63
CA GLN A 94 3.45 6.79 -8.99
C GLN A 94 2.14 6.06 -8.73
N LEU A 95 2.11 4.78 -9.11
CA LEU A 95 0.96 3.91 -8.91
C LEU A 95 1.20 2.99 -7.72
N PHE A 96 0.27 3.00 -6.77
CA PHE A 96 0.25 2.14 -5.60
C PHE A 96 -0.96 1.21 -5.66
N VAL A 97 -0.74 -0.08 -5.38
CA VAL A 97 -1.79 -1.09 -5.43
C VAL A 97 -1.82 -1.85 -4.10
N GLY A 98 -2.96 -1.84 -3.42
CA GLY A 98 -3.12 -2.55 -2.15
C GLY A 98 -4.54 -2.49 -1.60
N ARG A 99 -4.90 -3.38 -0.69
CA ARG A 99 -6.24 -3.39 -0.04
C ARG A 99 -6.44 -2.18 0.87
N ARG A 100 -5.37 -1.81 1.58
CA ARG A 100 -5.28 -0.67 2.48
C ARG A 100 -3.87 -0.08 2.35
N LEU A 101 -3.77 1.20 2.09
CA LEU A 101 -2.52 1.95 2.02
C LEU A 101 -2.58 3.07 3.06
N TRP A 102 -1.45 3.33 3.69
CA TRP A 102 -1.27 4.43 4.63
C TRP A 102 -0.25 5.36 4.02
N ILE A 103 -0.61 6.61 3.82
CA ILE A 103 0.22 7.55 3.08
C ILE A 103 0.45 8.75 3.96
N ASP A 104 1.70 8.98 4.32
CA ASP A 104 2.13 10.25 4.86
C ASP A 104 2.50 11.18 3.71
N VAL A 105 1.96 12.40 3.74
CA VAL A 105 2.09 13.38 2.67
C VAL A 105 2.49 14.71 3.29
N GLY A 106 3.65 15.23 2.88
CA GLY A 106 4.12 16.53 3.35
C GLY A 106 3.28 17.69 2.81
N ARG A 107 3.05 17.72 1.49
CA ARG A 107 2.25 18.75 0.80
C ARG A 107 1.12 18.12 -0.02
N PRO A 108 -0.10 17.97 0.53
CA PRO A 108 -1.21 17.35 -0.18
C PRO A 108 -1.83 18.25 -1.26
N GLU A 109 -1.67 19.57 -1.15
CA GLU A 109 -2.26 20.57 -2.04
C GLU A 109 -1.64 20.60 -3.44
N VAL A 110 -0.36 20.26 -3.55
CA VAL A 110 0.38 20.19 -4.82
C VAL A 110 0.18 18.85 -5.55
N LEU A 111 -0.45 17.88 -4.89
CA LEU A 111 -0.68 16.55 -5.41
C LEU A 111 -2.08 16.41 -6.01
N ARG A 112 -2.17 15.50 -6.99
CA ARG A 112 -3.41 14.98 -7.53
C ARG A 112 -3.42 13.48 -7.32
N ALA A 113 -4.55 12.94 -6.88
CA ALA A 113 -4.73 11.51 -6.71
C ALA A 113 -5.90 11.01 -7.54
N LYS A 114 -5.76 9.78 -8.04
CA LYS A 114 -6.86 9.01 -8.61
C LYS A 114 -6.93 7.67 -7.91
N LEU A 115 -8.09 7.35 -7.36
CA LEU A 115 -8.39 6.07 -6.74
C LEU A 115 -9.28 5.27 -7.70
N ASN A 116 -8.79 4.12 -8.14
CA ASN A 116 -9.48 3.25 -9.10
C ASN A 116 -9.92 4.00 -10.38
N GLY A 117 -9.08 4.93 -10.85
CA GLY A 117 -9.37 5.78 -12.00
C GLY A 117 -10.25 7.00 -11.70
N ARG A 118 -10.83 7.12 -10.50
CA ARG A 118 -11.63 8.27 -10.09
C ARG A 118 -10.75 9.33 -9.43
N ALA A 119 -10.81 10.57 -9.90
CA ALA A 119 -10.11 11.68 -9.26
C ALA A 119 -10.61 11.87 -7.82
N VAL A 120 -9.67 11.89 -6.88
CA VAL A 120 -9.92 12.07 -5.45
C VAL A 120 -8.97 13.13 -4.91
N ARG A 121 -9.45 13.91 -3.94
CA ARG A 121 -8.63 14.95 -3.31
C ARG A 121 -8.04 14.42 -2.01
N PHE A 122 -6.79 14.75 -1.75
CA PHE A 122 -6.24 14.57 -0.42
C PHE A 122 -6.92 15.53 0.56
N PRO A 123 -7.12 15.12 1.82
CA PRO A 123 -7.60 16.01 2.87
C PRO A 123 -6.60 17.17 3.04
N THR A 124 -7.10 18.40 3.03
CA THR A 124 -6.30 19.63 3.13
C THR A 124 -6.07 20.04 4.59
N GLY A 125 -5.04 20.86 4.84
CA GLY A 125 -4.78 21.46 6.17
C GLY A 125 -3.62 20.85 6.97
N GLY A 126 -2.47 20.58 6.33
CA GLY A 126 -1.23 20.17 6.99
C GLY A 126 -0.77 18.74 6.64
N PRO A 127 0.41 18.32 7.14
CA PRO A 127 0.90 16.96 6.97
C PRO A 127 -0.10 16.00 7.62
N LYS A 128 -0.72 15.17 6.79
CA LYS A 128 -1.82 14.30 7.19
C LYS A 128 -1.53 12.90 6.70
N ILE A 129 -1.46 11.98 7.65
CA ILE A 129 -1.49 10.55 7.36
C ILE A 129 -2.87 10.25 6.77
N VAL A 130 -2.91 9.67 5.57
CA VAL A 130 -4.13 9.33 4.83
C VAL A 130 -4.23 7.83 4.66
N VAL A 131 -5.36 7.26 5.09
CA VAL A 131 -5.70 5.87 4.86
C VAL A 131 -6.48 5.75 3.56
N VAL A 132 -5.92 5.02 2.61
CA VAL A 132 -6.54 4.73 1.33
C VAL A 132 -7.05 3.30 1.33
N THR A 133 -8.34 3.13 1.06
CA THR A 133 -8.96 1.82 0.83
C THR A 133 -9.69 1.86 -0.50
N ALA A 134 -10.15 0.72 -1.01
CA ALA A 134 -10.90 0.72 -2.27
C ALA A 134 -12.24 1.47 -2.18
N ARG A 135 -12.73 1.74 -0.97
CA ARG A 135 -13.94 2.52 -0.72
C ARG A 135 -13.69 4.03 -0.74
N GLY A 136 -12.47 4.49 -0.48
CA GLY A 136 -12.17 5.91 -0.38
C GLY A 136 -10.90 6.26 0.38
N LEU A 137 -10.65 7.57 0.45
CA LEU A 137 -9.59 8.20 1.24
C LEU A 137 -10.19 8.69 2.56
N HIS A 138 -9.55 8.36 3.67
CA HIS A 138 -9.89 8.88 4.98
C HIS A 138 -8.64 9.45 5.64
N ALA A 139 -8.73 10.62 6.26
CA ALA A 139 -7.65 11.08 7.13
C ALA A 139 -7.52 10.08 8.29
N ALA A 140 -6.30 9.63 8.57
CA ALA A 140 -6.04 8.92 9.80
C ALA A 140 -6.24 9.92 10.93
N THR A 141 -7.32 9.77 11.68
CA THR A 141 -7.45 10.45 12.97
C THR A 141 -6.48 9.73 13.90
N GLY A 142 -5.35 10.38 14.20
CA GLY A 142 -4.58 10.06 15.40
C GLY A 142 -5.46 10.38 16.60
N ALA A 143 -5.62 9.42 17.49
CA ALA A 143 -6.16 9.63 18.83
C ALA A 143 -5.21 10.54 19.63
#